data_AF-A0A6A3NKA9-F1
#
_entry.id   AF-A0A6A3NKA9-F1
#
_cell.length_a   1.000
_cell.length_b   1.000
_cell.length_c   1.000
_cell.angle_alpha   90.00
_cell.angle_beta   90.00
_cell.angle_gamma   90.00
#
_symmetry.space_group_name_H-M   'P 1'
#
loop_
_entity.id
_entity.type
_entity.pdbx_description
1 polymer ?
#
loop_
_entity_poly.entity_id
_entity_poly.type
_entity_poly.pdbx_seq_one_letter_code
_entity_poly.pdbx_strand_id
1 'polypeptide(L)'
;MADENSDMMLVLTSAIEKQGRGVSEVGREVFHILINESWRIAMRSRHYLTAQCLDTPCDLAWMVLYKYGTDINFLNSTSMTRYNASAAVLYYTLY
;
A
#
# COMPACT_ATOMS: atom_id res chain seq x y z
N MET A 1 -59.44 -3.26 14.37
CA MET A 1 -58.96 -2.38 15.48
C MET A 1 -57.67 -2.90 16.12
N ALA A 2 -57.67 -3.98 16.91
CA ALA A 2 -56.42 -4.48 17.53
C ALA A 2 -55.46 -5.16 16.54
N ASP A 3 -56.02 -5.92 15.59
CA ASP A 3 -55.30 -6.64 14.54
C ASP A 3 -54.62 -5.69 13.53
N GLU A 4 -55.37 -4.71 13.02
CA GLU A 4 -54.85 -3.65 12.13
C GLU A 4 -53.74 -2.79 12.77
N ASN A 5 -53.80 -2.56 14.09
CA ASN A 5 -52.76 -1.83 14.81
C ASN A 5 -51.47 -2.67 14.97
N SER A 6 -51.61 -3.99 15.13
CA SER A 6 -50.49 -4.93 15.14
C SER A 6 -49.80 -4.97 13.79
N ASP A 7 -50.57 -5.06 12.70
CA ASP A 7 -50.04 -5.05 11.33
C ASP A 7 -49.35 -3.72 10.98
N MET A 8 -49.96 -2.59 11.37
CA MET A 8 -49.34 -1.28 11.19
C MET A 8 -48.02 -1.17 11.95
N MET A 9 -47.95 -1.68 13.18
CA MET A 9 -46.72 -1.67 13.96
C MET A 9 -45.64 -2.54 13.30
N LEU A 10 -46.00 -3.72 12.77
CA LEU A 10 -45.09 -4.61 12.05
C LEU A 10 -44.48 -3.92 10.83
N VAL A 11 -45.30 -3.21 10.04
CA VAL A 11 -44.85 -2.45 8.87
C VAL A 11 -43.87 -1.36 9.28
N LEU A 12 -44.16 -0.59 10.34
CA LEU A 12 -43.28 0.46 10.84
C LEU A 12 -41.94 -0.11 11.35
N THR A 13 -41.96 -1.21 12.11
CA THR A 13 -40.74 -1.86 12.57
C THR A 13 -39.88 -2.34 11.40
N SER A 14 -40.50 -2.95 10.37
CA SER A 14 -39.78 -3.41 9.18
C SER A 14 -39.16 -2.25 8.37
N ALA A 15 -39.86 -1.10 8.30
CA ALA A 15 -39.39 0.08 7.62
C ALA A 15 -38.18 0.72 8.33
N ILE A 16 -38.24 0.82 9.66
CA ILE A 16 -37.13 1.31 10.49
C ILE A 16 -35.92 0.38 10.38
N GLU A 17 -36.13 -0.93 10.41
CA GLU A 17 -35.06 -1.90 10.28
C GLU A 17 -34.39 -1.82 8.89
N LYS A 18 -35.19 -1.68 7.83
CA LYS A 18 -34.68 -1.47 6.47
C LYS A 18 -33.90 -0.17 6.34
N GLN A 19 -34.38 0.92 6.94
CA GLN A 19 -33.67 2.19 6.96
C GLN A 19 -32.34 2.07 7.72
N GLY A 20 -32.34 1.42 8.89
CA GLY A 20 -31.15 1.19 9.70
C GLY A 20 -30.09 0.39 8.95
N ARG A 21 -30.50 -0.66 8.22
CA ARG A 21 -29.60 -1.42 7.33
C ARG A 21 -28.99 -0.54 6.25
N GLY A 22 -29.79 0.28 5.57
CA GLY A 22 -29.29 1.17 4.52
C GLY A 22 -28.28 2.20 5.05
N VAL A 23 -28.56 2.79 6.21
CA VAL A 23 -27.63 3.74 6.86
C VAL A 23 -26.34 3.03 7.28
N SER A 24 -26.42 1.82 7.82
CA SER A 24 -25.24 1.03 8.20
C SER A 24 -24.38 0.67 7.00
N GLU A 25 -25.00 0.29 5.88
CA GLU A 25 -24.30 -0.06 4.64
C GLU A 25 -23.54 1.15 4.06
N VAL A 26 -24.21 2.29 3.91
CA VAL A 26 -23.57 3.54 3.47
C VAL A 26 -22.47 3.95 4.44
N GLY A 27 -22.70 3.83 5.75
CA GLY A 27 -21.69 4.10 6.77
C GLY A 27 -20.43 3.25 6.61
N ARG A 28 -20.59 1.97 6.28
CA ARG A 28 -19.47 1.06 6.01
C ARG A 28 -18.69 1.46 4.76
N GLU A 29 -19.38 1.84 3.69
CA GLU A 29 -18.72 2.30 2.45
C GLU A 29 -17.93 3.59 2.67
N VAL A 30 -18.53 4.57 3.33
CA VAL A 30 -17.85 5.83 3.69
C VAL A 30 -16.62 5.53 4.55
N PHE A 31 -16.73 4.62 5.52
CA PHE A 31 -15.60 4.22 6.35
C PHE A 31 -14.45 3.60 5.51
N HIS A 32 -14.76 2.71 4.57
CA HIS A 32 -13.75 2.15 3.67
C HIS A 32 -13.05 3.23 2.82
N ILE A 33 -13.80 4.21 2.32
CA ILE A 33 -13.23 5.33 1.56
C ILE A 33 -12.27 6.15 2.43
N LEU A 34 -12.66 6.47 3.66
CA LEU A 34 -11.82 7.22 4.61
C LEU A 34 -10.53 6.48 4.96
N ILE A 35 -10.60 5.18 5.20
CA ILE A 35 -9.41 4.36 5.48
C ILE A 35 -8.49 4.32 4.27
N ASN A 36 -9.02 4.12 3.06
CA ASN A 36 -8.21 4.08 1.86
C ASN A 36 -7.52 5.43 1.59
N GLU A 37 -8.22 6.55 1.79
CA GLU A 37 -7.63 7.87 1.57
C GLU A 37 -6.57 8.21 2.62
N SER A 38 -6.82 7.91 3.90
CA SER A 38 -5.82 8.10 4.95
C SER A 38 -4.56 7.26 4.71
N TRP A 39 -4.72 6.01 4.23
CA TRP A 39 -3.60 5.17 3.81
C TRP A 39 -2.80 5.79 2.65
N ARG A 40 -3.48 6.30 1.61
CA ARG A 40 -2.82 6.95 0.47
C ARG A 40 -2.03 8.18 0.91
N ILE A 41 -2.58 8.99 1.82
CA ILE A 41 -1.88 10.15 2.38
C ILE A 41 -0.65 9.69 3.16
N ALA A 42 -0.78 8.71 4.05
CA ALA A 42 0.35 8.17 4.81
C ALA A 42 1.47 7.65 3.90
N MET A 43 1.11 6.94 2.84
CA MET A 43 2.07 6.43 1.85
C MET A 43 2.78 7.55 1.09
N ARG A 44 2.06 8.58 0.65
CA ARG A 44 2.67 9.75 -0.01
C ARG A 44 3.58 10.50 0.95
N SER A 45 3.15 10.77 2.17
CA SER A 45 3.95 11.44 3.18
C SER A 45 5.23 10.67 3.49
N ARG A 46 5.14 9.35 3.66
CA ARG A 46 6.32 8.50 3.83
C ARG A 46 7.25 8.62 2.63
N HIS A 47 6.72 8.50 1.41
CA HIS A 47 7.52 8.63 0.19
C HIS A 47 8.24 9.97 0.13
N TYR A 48 7.56 11.10 0.37
CA TYR A 48 8.19 12.41 0.33
C TYR A 48 9.30 12.55 1.38
N LEU A 49 9.08 12.05 2.59
CA LEU A 49 10.07 12.09 3.66
C LEU A 49 11.28 11.20 3.37
N THR A 50 11.07 10.01 2.81
CA THR A 50 12.17 9.07 2.57
C THR A 50 12.84 9.25 1.22
N ALA A 51 12.18 9.88 0.23
CA ALA A 51 12.74 10.06 -1.11
C ALA A 51 14.01 10.90 -1.09
N GLN A 52 14.11 11.88 -0.18
CA GLN A 52 15.32 12.68 0.00
C GLN A 52 16.43 11.92 0.75
N CYS A 53 16.08 10.84 1.43
CA CYS A 53 17.05 9.93 2.08
C CYS A 53 17.54 8.83 1.13
N LEU A 54 17.01 8.74 -0.09
CA LEU A 54 17.53 7.84 -1.11
C LEU A 54 18.69 8.53 -1.79
N ASP A 55 19.85 7.88 -1.81
CA ASP A 55 21.00 8.34 -2.59
C ASP A 55 20.60 8.49 -4.06
N THR A 56 21.27 9.42 -4.75
CA THR A 56 21.10 9.57 -6.19
C THR A 56 21.33 8.21 -6.84
N PRO A 57 20.41 7.70 -7.68
CA PRO A 57 20.62 6.41 -8.33
C PRO A 57 21.93 6.48 -9.11
N CYS A 58 22.94 5.79 -8.57
CA CYS A 58 24.25 5.71 -9.17
C CYS A 58 24.26 4.50 -10.10
N ASP A 59 24.72 4.70 -11.33
CA ASP A 59 24.98 3.59 -12.22
C ASP A 59 26.12 2.76 -11.63
N LEU A 60 25.75 1.72 -10.89
CA LEU A 60 26.69 0.79 -10.31
C LEU A 60 27.44 0.09 -11.45
N ALA A 61 28.71 -0.27 -11.20
CA ALA A 61 29.57 -0.89 -12.22
C ALA A 61 28.91 -2.11 -12.91
N TRP A 62 28.09 -2.87 -12.17
CA TRP A 62 27.33 -3.99 -12.72
C TRP A 62 26.23 -3.56 -13.71
N MET A 63 25.57 -2.42 -13.49
CA MET A 63 24.53 -1.89 -14.38
C MET A 63 25.15 -1.43 -15.70
N VAL A 64 26.31 -0.78 -15.63
CA VAL A 64 27.09 -0.35 -16.81
C VAL A 64 27.59 -1.56 -17.59
N LEU A 65 28.13 -2.58 -16.91
CA LEU A 65 28.55 -3.84 -17.54
C LEU A 65 27.39 -4.62 -18.14
N TYR A 66 26.22 -4.63 -17.50
CA TYR A 66 25.04 -5.28 -18.06
C TYR A 66 24.53 -4.57 -19.32
N LYS A 67 24.55 -3.23 -19.32
CA LYS A 67 24.00 -2.41 -20.41
C LYS A 67 24.95 -2.25 -21.60
N TYR A 68 26.24 -2.17 -21.35
CA TYR A 68 27.25 -1.87 -22.37
C TYR A 68 28.41 -2.88 -22.43
N GLY A 69 28.43 -3.87 -21.54
CA GLY A 69 29.46 -4.89 -21.54
C GLY A 69 29.33 -5.84 -22.73
N THR A 70 30.45 -6.44 -23.08
CA THR A 70 30.52 -7.52 -24.07
C THR A 70 30.78 -8.83 -23.32
N ASP A 71 30.44 -9.97 -23.90
CA ASP A 71 30.63 -11.30 -23.28
C ASP A 71 32.12 -11.67 -23.06
N ILE A 72 33.04 -10.78 -23.42
CA ILE A 72 34.48 -10.92 -23.25
C ILE A 72 34.83 -10.46 -21.83
N ASN A 73 35.27 -11.41 -20.99
CA ASN A 73 35.57 -11.21 -19.56
C ASN A 73 34.35 -10.86 -18.68
N PHE A 74 33.19 -11.46 -18.95
CA PHE A 74 32.03 -11.34 -18.07
C PHE A 74 32.37 -11.87 -16.66
N LEU A 75 32.65 -10.96 -15.72
CA LEU A 75 32.70 -11.30 -14.30
C LEU A 75 31.37 -11.97 -13.96
N ASN A 76 31.42 -13.16 -13.35
CA ASN A 76 30.21 -13.90 -12.98
C ASN A 76 29.25 -12.94 -12.25
N SER A 77 28.12 -12.63 -12.89
CA SER A 77 27.13 -11.69 -12.39
C SER A 77 26.73 -12.03 -10.95
N THR A 78 26.68 -13.33 -10.61
CA THR A 78 26.37 -13.80 -9.26
C THR A 78 27.39 -13.35 -8.22
N SER A 79 28.69 -13.35 -8.53
CA SER A 79 29.72 -12.91 -7.59
C SER A 79 29.70 -11.39 -7.38
N MET A 80 29.42 -10.62 -8.43
CA MET A 80 29.34 -9.16 -8.37
C MET A 80 28.09 -8.68 -7.60
N THR A 81 26.93 -9.30 -7.82
CA THR A 81 25.70 -8.99 -7.06
C THR A 81 25.87 -9.32 -5.57
N ARG A 82 26.56 -10.41 -5.22
CA ARG A 82 26.85 -10.77 -3.82
C ARG A 82 27.73 -9.73 -3.12
N TYR A 83 28.79 -9.24 -3.76
CA TYR A 83 29.65 -8.20 -3.15
C TYR A 83 28.88 -6.90 -2.88
N ASN A 84 28.07 -6.45 -3.85
CA ASN A 84 27.28 -5.23 -3.71
C ASN A 84 26.19 -5.36 -2.64
N ALA A 85 25.54 -6.51 -2.51
CA ALA A 85 24.58 -6.76 -1.42
C ALA A 85 25.26 -6.73 -0.04
N SER A 86 26.43 -7.35 0.09
CA SER A 86 27.22 -7.31 1.33
C SER A 86 27.69 -5.90 1.68
N ALA A 87 28.14 -5.13 0.69
CA ALA A 87 28.57 -3.75 0.87
C ALA A 87 27.39 -2.83 1.27
N ALA A 88 26.21 -3.01 0.66
CA ALA A 88 25.01 -2.29 1.07
C ALA A 88 24.61 -2.61 2.51
N VAL A 89 24.62 -3.89 2.90
CA VAL A 89 24.33 -4.30 4.29
C VAL A 89 25.31 -3.66 5.27
N LEU A 90 26.62 -3.65 4.97
CA LEU A 90 27.62 -3.00 5.82
C LEU A 90 27.45 -1.48 5.91
N TYR A 91 27.10 -0.82 4.80
CA TYR A 91 26.89 0.62 4.77
C TYR A 91 25.68 1.06 5.62
N TYR A 92 24.59 0.27 5.61
CA TYR A 92 23.39 0.54 6.41
C TYR A 92 23.45 0.02 7.87
N THR A 93 24.45 -0.80 8.24
CA THR A 93 24.63 -1.27 9.62
C THR A 93 25.72 -0.54 10.40
N LEU A 94 26.58 0.22 9.72
CA LEU A 94 27.63 1.05 10.33
C LEU A 94 27.24 2.53 10.50
N TYR A 95 25.97 2.88 10.23
CA TYR A 95 25.38 4.19 10.52
C TYR A 95 24.09 4.05 11.32
#